data_AF-A0A7C3P4S1-F1
#
_entry.id   AF-A0A7C3P4S1-F1
#
_cell.length_a   1.000
_cell.length_b   1.000
_cell.length_c   1.000
_cell.angle_alpha   90.00
_cell.angle_beta   90.00
_cell.angle_gamma   90.00
#
_symmetry.space_group_name_H-M   'P 1'
#
loop_
_entity.id
_entity.type
_entity.pdbx_description
1 polymer ?
#
loop_
_entity_poly.entity_id
_entity_poly.type
_entity_poly.pdbx_seq_one_letter_code
_entity_poly.pdbx_strand_id
1 'polypeptide(L)'
;MLPSTSGRVREHTAEQVNEQIRRQTEQNVEHYAKRGSDAIESRLSELQHEWDIERTLQTNFALVTLVGIALGQLVNRSWLAFSGAAAGFMLQHALQGWCPPVPIFRRLGFRTSAEIDA
;
A
#
# COMPACT_ATOMS: atom_id res chain seq x y z
N MET A 1 18.18 -1.17 13.30
CA MET A 1 18.40 -1.35 11.84
C MET A 1 17.08 -1.05 11.15
N LEU A 2 17.10 -0.44 9.97
CA LEU A 2 15.87 -0.26 9.19
C LEU A 2 15.40 -1.63 8.65
N PRO A 3 14.08 -1.88 8.59
CA PRO A 3 13.55 -3.12 8.05
C PRO A 3 13.86 -3.26 6.55
N SER A 4 13.77 -4.48 6.04
CA SER A 4 13.93 -4.73 4.60
C SER A 4 12.85 -3.98 3.82
N THR A 5 13.17 -3.56 2.59
CA THR A 5 12.25 -2.78 1.77
C THR A 5 10.95 -3.53 1.46
N SER A 6 11.03 -4.85 1.29
CA SER A 6 9.89 -5.73 1.04
C SER A 6 9.23 -6.31 2.30
N GLY A 7 9.86 -6.18 3.47
CA GLY A 7 9.36 -6.69 4.75
C GLY A 7 8.66 -5.66 5.61
N ARG A 8 9.08 -4.38 5.53
CA ARG A 8 8.67 -3.30 6.44
C ARG A 8 7.15 -3.18 6.67
N VAL A 9 6.33 -3.28 5.61
CA VAL A 9 4.87 -3.18 5.74
C VAL A 9 4.29 -4.44 6.39
N ARG A 10 4.78 -5.62 6.01
CA ARG A 10 4.31 -6.91 6.56
C ARG A 10 4.64 -7.03 8.04
N GLU A 11 5.84 -6.62 8.44
CA GLU A 11 6.31 -6.58 9.83
C GLU A 11 5.45 -5.67 10.72
N HIS A 12 4.85 -4.63 10.14
CA HIS A 12 3.96 -3.68 10.82
C HIS A 12 2.46 -3.94 10.58
N THR A 13 2.11 -5.03 9.92
CA THR A 13 0.72 -5.46 9.72
C THR A 13 0.36 -6.53 10.75
N ALA A 14 -0.85 -6.47 11.31
CA ALA A 14 -1.33 -7.50 12.23
C ALA A 14 -1.28 -8.89 11.57
N GLU A 15 -0.77 -9.89 12.29
CA GLU A 15 -0.54 -11.24 11.78
C GLU A 15 -1.78 -11.85 11.10
N GLN A 16 -2.96 -11.66 11.71
CA GLN A 16 -4.24 -12.13 11.16
C GLN A 16 -4.54 -11.57 9.77
N VAL A 17 -4.15 -10.32 9.49
CA VAL A 17 -4.36 -9.68 8.19
C VAL A 17 -3.35 -10.21 7.17
N ASN A 18 -2.08 -10.37 7.56
CA ASN A 18 -1.08 -11.01 6.70
C ASN A 18 -1.51 -12.44 6.32
N GLU A 19 -2.01 -13.19 7.29
CA GLU A 19 -2.51 -14.54 7.12
C GLU A 19 -3.74 -14.60 6.20
N GLN A 20 -4.67 -13.65 6.34
CA GLN A 20 -5.82 -13.52 5.45
C GLN A 20 -5.38 -13.30 4.00
N ILE A 21 -4.42 -12.37 3.77
CA ILE A 21 -3.88 -12.10 2.43
C ILE A 21 -3.22 -13.36 1.86
N ARG A 22 -2.40 -14.05 2.66
CA ARG A 22 -1.74 -15.30 2.26
C ARG A 22 -2.75 -16.38 1.83
N ARG A 23 -3.77 -16.63 2.66
CA ARG A 23 -4.82 -17.61 2.34
C ARG A 23 -5.58 -17.25 1.07
N GLN A 24 -5.87 -15.97 0.84
CA GLN A 24 -6.52 -15.54 -0.38
C GLN A 24 -5.63 -15.79 -1.61
N THR A 25 -4.32 -15.53 -1.51
CA THR A 25 -3.37 -15.84 -2.57
C THR A 25 -3.35 -17.34 -2.88
N GLU A 26 -3.26 -18.21 -1.86
CA GLU A 26 -3.28 -19.66 -2.03
C GLU A 26 -4.56 -20.16 -2.70
N GLN A 27 -5.72 -19.67 -2.25
CA GLN A 27 -7.02 -20.01 -2.85
C GLN A 27 -7.11 -19.56 -4.32
N ASN A 28 -6.56 -18.38 -4.64
CA ASN A 28 -6.53 -17.90 -6.01
C ASN A 28 -5.65 -18.80 -6.88
N VAL A 29 -4.46 -19.20 -6.41
CA VAL A 29 -3.55 -20.11 -7.13
C VAL A 29 -4.26 -21.43 -7.42
N GLU A 30 -4.87 -22.07 -6.42
CA GLU A 30 -5.63 -23.31 -6.62
C GLU A 30 -6.82 -23.15 -7.58
N HIS A 31 -7.48 -22.00 -7.54
CA HIS A 31 -8.62 -21.69 -8.38
C HIS A 31 -8.22 -21.56 -9.87
N TYR A 32 -7.17 -20.77 -10.16
CA TYR A 32 -6.72 -20.51 -11.52
C TYR A 32 -5.96 -21.71 -12.12
N ALA A 33 -5.23 -22.48 -11.31
CA ALA A 33 -4.57 -23.71 -11.75
C ALA A 33 -5.53 -24.73 -12.37
N LYS A 34 -6.80 -24.77 -11.91
CA LYS A 34 -7.83 -25.68 -12.43
C LYS A 34 -8.53 -25.18 -13.71
N ARG A 35 -8.32 -23.91 -14.10
CA ARG A 35 -9.05 -23.26 -15.22
C ARG A 35 -8.27 -23.16 -16.53
N GLY A 36 -7.02 -23.60 -16.55
CA GLY A 36 -6.19 -23.62 -17.76
C GLY A 36 -5.39 -22.33 -18.01
N SER A 37 -4.57 -22.35 -19.07
CA SER A 37 -3.60 -21.29 -19.40
C SER A 37 -4.23 -19.92 -19.61
N ASP A 38 -5.35 -19.84 -20.31
CA ASP A 38 -5.95 -18.56 -20.71
C ASP A 38 -6.47 -17.78 -19.49
N ALA A 39 -7.04 -18.50 -18.51
CA ALA A 39 -7.47 -17.93 -17.25
C ALA A 39 -6.28 -17.43 -16.40
N ILE A 40 -5.14 -18.14 -16.45
CA ILE A 40 -3.91 -17.74 -15.77
C ILE A 40 -3.34 -16.47 -16.43
N GLU A 41 -3.27 -16.42 -17.76
CA GLU A 41 -2.76 -15.26 -18.49
C GLU A 41 -3.61 -14.01 -18.23
N SER A 42 -4.95 -14.15 -18.26
CA SER A 42 -5.87 -13.07 -17.89
C SER A 42 -5.61 -12.60 -16.45
N ARG A 43 -5.44 -13.52 -15.50
CA ARG A 43 -5.19 -13.15 -14.10
C ARG A 43 -3.83 -12.46 -13.91
N LEU A 44 -2.78 -12.92 -14.60
CA LEU A 44 -1.48 -12.26 -14.57
C LEU A 44 -1.56 -10.84 -15.12
N SER A 45 -2.35 -10.63 -16.19
CA SER A 45 -2.60 -9.29 -16.72
C SER A 45 -3.28 -8.37 -15.70
N GLU A 46 -4.29 -8.87 -14.98
CA GLU A 46 -4.95 -8.12 -13.90
C GLU A 46 -3.96 -7.75 -12.77
N LEU A 47 -3.11 -8.70 -12.35
CA LEU A 47 -2.11 -8.49 -11.30
C LEU A 47 -1.11 -7.38 -11.68
N GLN A 48 -0.67 -7.34 -12.94
CA GLN A 48 0.25 -6.29 -13.42
C GLN A 48 -0.33 -4.87 -13.33
N HIS A 49 -1.66 -4.73 -13.33
CA HIS A 49 -2.36 -3.44 -13.22
C HIS A 49 -2.83 -3.14 -11.79
N GLU A 50 -2.73 -4.11 -10.88
CA GLU A 50 -3.11 -3.93 -9.49
C GLU A 50 -2.22 -2.88 -8.82
N TRP A 51 -2.83 -2.06 -7.96
CA TRP A 51 -2.12 -1.08 -7.17
C TRP A 51 -1.62 -1.71 -5.88
N ASP A 52 -0.30 -1.75 -5.74
CA ASP A 52 0.31 -2.11 -4.48
C ASP A 52 0.10 -1.01 -3.43
N ILE A 53 0.23 -1.38 -2.17
CA ILE A 53 0.02 -0.50 -1.03
C ILE A 53 1.00 0.69 -1.02
N GLU A 54 2.24 0.51 -1.49
CA GLU A 54 3.24 1.58 -1.50
C GLU A 54 2.87 2.63 -2.55
N ARG A 55 2.50 2.21 -3.77
CA ARG A 55 1.98 3.13 -4.80
C ARG A 55 0.75 3.88 -4.30
N THR A 56 -0.18 3.18 -3.67
CA THR A 56 -1.40 3.78 -3.11
C THR A 56 -1.06 4.84 -2.05
N LEU A 57 -0.19 4.52 -1.10
CA LEU A 57 0.23 5.46 -0.05
C LEU A 57 0.96 6.67 -0.63
N GLN A 58 1.93 6.45 -1.51
CA GLN A 58 2.70 7.52 -2.16
C GLN A 58 1.78 8.51 -2.88
N THR A 59 0.85 8.02 -3.70
CA THR A 59 -0.08 8.88 -4.43
C THR A 59 -0.99 9.68 -3.49
N ASN A 60 -1.53 9.03 -2.44
CA ASN A 60 -2.41 9.71 -1.48
C ASN A 60 -1.67 10.76 -0.65
N PHE A 61 -0.49 10.45 -0.13
CA PHE A 61 0.32 11.41 0.62
C PHE A 61 0.78 12.58 -0.24
N ALA A 62 1.17 12.33 -1.49
CA ALA A 62 1.51 13.40 -2.44
C ALA A 62 0.32 14.32 -2.69
N LEU A 63 -0.88 13.76 -2.93
CA LEU A 63 -2.10 14.54 -3.12
C LEU A 63 -2.44 15.38 -1.89
N VAL A 64 -2.44 14.78 -0.69
CA VAL A 64 -2.72 15.47 0.58
C VAL A 64 -1.73 16.62 0.81
N THR A 65 -0.45 16.39 0.51
CA THR A 65 0.62 17.40 0.62
C THR A 65 0.35 18.56 -0.34
N LEU A 66 0.08 18.29 -1.62
CA LEU A 66 -0.19 19.33 -2.61
C LEU A 66 -1.45 20.16 -2.27
N VAL A 67 -2.53 19.50 -1.83
CA VAL A 67 -3.74 20.20 -1.37
C VAL A 67 -3.42 21.05 -0.14
N GLY A 68 -2.67 20.52 0.82
CA GLY A 68 -2.24 21.26 2.01
C GLY A 68 -1.42 22.51 1.67
N ILE A 69 -0.51 22.42 0.69
CA ILE A 69 0.26 23.56 0.18
C ILE A 69 -0.67 24.60 -0.45
N ALA A 70 -1.58 24.17 -1.33
CA ALA A 70 -2.53 25.07 -1.98
C ALA A 70 -3.40 25.81 -0.94
N LEU A 71 -3.97 25.11 0.04
CA LEU A 71 -4.72 25.72 1.14
C LEU A 71 -3.85 26.64 2.02
N GLY A 72 -2.56 26.29 2.18
CA GLY A 72 -1.57 27.11 2.88
C GLY A 72 -1.35 28.48 2.23
N GLN A 73 -1.38 28.53 0.90
CA GLN A 73 -1.21 29.76 0.12
C GLN A 73 -2.54 30.53 -0.04
N LEU A 74 -3.64 29.82 -0.24
CA LEU A 74 -4.93 30.42 -0.61
C LEU A 74 -5.84 30.76 0.57
N VAL A 75 -5.68 30.07 1.71
CA VAL A 75 -6.60 30.19 2.86
C VAL A 75 -5.89 30.66 4.12
N ASN A 76 -4.94 29.88 4.64
CA ASN A 76 -4.18 30.22 5.86
C ASN A 76 -2.87 29.41 5.92
N ARG A 77 -1.76 30.06 6.30
CA ARG A 77 -0.45 29.43 6.56
C ARG A 77 -0.49 28.24 7.52
N SER A 78 -1.48 28.11 8.40
CA SER A 78 -1.63 26.93 9.27
C SER A 78 -1.73 25.61 8.49
N TRP A 79 -2.25 25.62 7.25
CA TRP A 79 -2.32 24.43 6.40
C TRP A 79 -0.94 23.93 5.93
N LEU A 80 0.10 24.77 5.97
CA LEU A 80 1.47 24.33 5.69
C LEU A 80 1.97 23.36 6.76
N ALA A 81 1.53 23.52 8.02
CA ALA A 81 1.86 22.56 9.08
C ALA A 81 1.19 21.20 8.81
N PHE A 82 -0.04 21.19 8.31
CA PHE A 82 -0.73 19.97 7.89
C PHE A 82 0.00 19.27 6.73
N SER A 83 0.41 20.03 5.71
CA SER A 83 1.23 19.50 4.61
C SER A 83 2.56 18.93 5.12
N GLY A 84 3.22 19.62 6.05
CA GLY A 84 4.47 19.17 6.66
C GLY A 84 4.29 17.87 7.44
N ALA A 85 3.18 17.74 8.19
CA ALA A 85 2.86 16.51 8.91
C ALA A 85 2.61 15.33 7.96
N ALA A 86 1.87 15.53 6.86
CA ALA A 86 1.65 14.50 5.84
C ALA A 86 2.98 14.03 5.22
N ALA A 87 3.85 14.96 4.83
CA ALA A 87 5.19 14.64 4.32
C ALA A 87 6.05 13.92 5.36
N GLY A 88 5.98 14.32 6.64
CA GLY A 88 6.69 13.70 7.74
C GLY A 88 6.27 12.24 7.97
N PHE A 89 4.96 11.95 7.94
CA PHE A 89 4.46 10.57 8.02
C PHE A 89 4.88 9.74 6.81
N MET A 90 4.89 10.33 5.62
CA MET A 90 5.37 9.64 4.42
C MET A 90 6.85 9.29 4.52
N LEU A 91 7.67 10.20 5.06
CA LEU A 91 9.09 9.93 5.32
C LEU A 91 9.28 8.82 6.35
N GLN A 92 8.54 8.88 7.46
CA GLN A 92 8.56 7.82 8.48
C GLN A 92 8.18 6.47 7.86
N HIS A 93 7.12 6.44 7.04
CA HIS A 93 6.68 5.24 6.33
C HIS A 93 7.75 4.71 5.38
N ALA A 94 8.38 5.57 4.59
CA ALA A 94 9.43 5.14 3.66
C ALA A 94 10.63 4.48 4.39
N LEU A 95 10.93 4.93 5.61
CA LEU A 95 12.02 4.40 6.43
C LEU A 95 11.63 3.13 7.22
N GLN A 96 10.44 3.13 7.83
CA GLN A 96 10.04 2.11 8.81
C GLN A 96 8.93 1.18 8.31
N GLY A 97 8.17 1.56 7.29
CA GLY A 97 7.05 0.78 6.76
C GLY A 97 5.72 0.95 7.50
N TRP A 98 5.66 1.86 8.46
CA TRP A 98 4.44 2.16 9.20
C TRP A 98 4.00 3.61 9.00
N CYS A 99 2.69 3.79 8.78
CA CYS A 99 1.97 5.05 8.97
C CYS A 99 0.50 4.77 9.35
N PRO A 100 -0.23 5.76 9.89
CA PRO A 100 -1.61 5.55 10.36
C PRO A 100 -2.58 4.92 9.32
N PRO A 101 -2.48 5.21 8.01
CA PRO A 101 -3.34 4.56 7.01
C PRO A 101 -3.01 3.10 6.69
N VAL A 102 -1.79 2.60 6.98
CA VAL A 102 -1.37 1.24 6.62
C VAL A 102 -2.32 0.18 7.19
N PRO A 103 -2.63 0.14 8.50
CA PRO A 103 -3.55 -0.86 9.04
C PRO A 103 -4.95 -0.84 8.42
N ILE A 104 -5.39 0.31 7.90
CA ILE A 104 -6.70 0.45 7.24
C ILE A 104 -6.60 -0.18 5.84
N PHE A 105 -5.63 0.25 5.02
CA PHE A 105 -5.46 -0.29 3.67
C PHE A 105 -5.16 -1.79 3.67
N ARG A 106 -4.36 -2.27 4.61
CA ARG A 106 -4.08 -3.71 4.76
C ARG A 106 -5.35 -4.51 5.04
N ARG A 107 -6.25 -4.02 5.90
CA ARG A 107 -7.55 -4.65 6.16
C ARG A 107 -8.51 -4.58 4.97
N LEU A 108 -8.39 -3.56 4.13
CA LEU A 108 -9.11 -3.45 2.86
C LEU A 108 -8.54 -4.36 1.76
N GLY A 109 -7.45 -5.09 2.04
CA GLY A 109 -6.86 -6.05 1.11
C GLY A 109 -5.76 -5.49 0.21
N PHE A 110 -5.25 -4.28 0.45
CA PHE A 110 -4.11 -3.76 -0.32
C PHE A 110 -2.84 -4.59 -0.05
N ARG A 111 -2.30 -5.15 -1.14
CA ARG A 111 -1.14 -6.03 -1.12
C ARG A 111 0.14 -5.26 -1.38
N THR A 112 1.26 -5.76 -0.86
CA THR A 112 2.60 -5.29 -1.24
C THR A 112 2.96 -5.83 -2.63
N SER A 113 3.90 -5.19 -3.34
CA SER A 113 4.39 -5.74 -4.63
C SER A 113 4.82 -7.20 -4.49
N ALA A 114 5.57 -7.53 -3.43
CA ALA A 114 6.01 -8.90 -3.18
C ALA A 114 4.87 -9.91 -2.95
N GLU A 115 3.68 -9.46 -2.54
CA GLU A 115 2.47 -10.31 -2.40
C GLU A 115 1.62 -10.36 -3.67
N ILE A 116 1.85 -9.43 -4.61
CA ILE A 116 1.23 -9.41 -5.94
C ILE A 116 2.05 -10.29 -6.89
N ASP A 117 3.38 -10.26 -6.75
CA ASP A 117 4.35 -10.97 -7.59
C ASP A 117 4.59 -12.44 -7.16
N ALA A 118 4.08 -12.84 -5.99
CA ALA A 118 4.20 -14.20 -5.44
C ALA A 118 3.18 -15.17 -6.05
#